data_AF-A0A0V0GBG2-F1
#
_entry.id   AF-A0A0V0GBG2-F1
#
_cell.length_a   1.000
_cell.length_b   1.000
_cell.length_c   1.000
_cell.angle_alpha   90.00
_cell.angle_beta   90.00
_cell.angle_gamma   90.00
#
_symmetry.space_group_name_H-M   'P 1'
#
loop_
_entity.id
_entity.type
_entity.pdbx_description
1 polymer ?
#
loop_
_entity_poly.entity_id
_entity_poly.type
_entity_poly.pdbx_seq_one_letter_code
_entity_poly.pdbx_strand_id
1 'polypeptide(L)'
;MKIAELVGDEDSDEKSRTFVFYDEGHTLGNALHFIISNYAEVNFCGYTIPHPAETKMHFRIQSSGPKALDILHKGLKDLEKLCDLTLAKFDDAMTQHKASNIVQQ
;
A
#
# COMPACT_ATOMS: atom_id res chain seq x y z
N MET A 1 10.38 9.02 3.78
CA MET A 1 9.91 7.67 4.14
C MET A 1 11.11 6.79 4.43
N LYS A 2 11.31 6.37 5.68
CA LYS A 2 12.42 5.47 6.05
C LYS A 2 11.87 4.05 6.13
N ILE A 3 12.48 3.13 5.41
CA ILE A 3 12.10 1.71 5.38
C ILE A 3 13.31 0.90 5.84
N ALA A 4 13.10 0.00 6.78
CA ALA A 4 14.10 -1.01 7.15
C ALA A 4 13.56 -2.40 6.83
N GLU A 5 14.43 -3.32 6.45
CA GLU A 5 14.10 -4.73 6.34
C GLU A 5 14.43 -5.39 7.69
N LEU A 6 13.48 -6.10 8.28
CA LEU A 6 13.76 -6.97 9.42
C LEU A 6 14.46 -8.21 8.89
N VAL A 7 15.66 -8.49 9.44
CA VAL A 7 16.38 -9.73 9.17
C VAL A 7 15.52 -10.88 9.70
N GLY A 8 14.91 -11.65 8.81
CA GLY A 8 14.33 -12.95 9.14
C GLY A 8 15.44 -13.98 9.33
N ASP A 9 15.12 -15.12 9.94
CA ASP A 9 16.04 -16.27 10.07
C ASP A 9 16.79 -16.53 8.75
N GLU A 10 18.03 -17.01 8.83
CA GLU A 10 18.97 -17.17 7.71
C GLU A 10 18.40 -18.02 6.55
N ASP A 11 17.34 -18.80 6.80
CA ASP A 11 16.58 -19.61 5.83
C ASP A 11 15.38 -18.91 5.17
N SER A 12 15.12 -17.63 5.48
CA SER A 12 13.99 -16.89 4.92
C SER A 12 14.28 -16.51 3.46
N ASP A 13 13.69 -17.27 2.54
CA ASP A 13 13.70 -17.05 1.09
C ASP A 13 13.32 -15.59 0.77
N GLU A 14 13.94 -14.98 -0.25
CA GLU A 14 13.75 -13.56 -0.62
C GLU A 14 12.29 -13.19 -0.96
N LYS A 15 11.44 -14.21 -1.08
CA LYS A 15 10.00 -14.15 -1.31
C LYS A 15 9.18 -13.90 -0.05
N SER A 16 9.79 -13.95 1.13
CA SER A 16 9.12 -13.90 2.45
C SER A 16 9.82 -12.92 3.38
N ARG A 17 9.45 -11.63 3.32
CA ARG A 17 10.13 -10.55 4.05
C ARG A 17 9.16 -9.71 4.87
N THR A 18 9.71 -9.10 5.93
CA THR A 18 9.01 -8.14 6.78
C THR A 18 9.70 -6.78 6.66
N PHE A 19 8.94 -5.78 6.22
CA PHE A 19 9.38 -4.40 6.07
C PHE A 19 8.89 -3.59 7.27
N VAL A 20 9.76 -2.74 7.80
CA VAL A 20 9.45 -1.79 8.87
C VAL A 20 9.35 -0.40 8.27
N PHE A 21 8.14 0.15 8.33
CA PHE A 21 7.89 1.55 7.99
C PHE A 21 7.94 2.38 9.26
N TYR A 22 8.80 3.39 9.27
CA TYR A 22 8.85 4.38 10.35
C TYR A 22 7.93 5.55 10.02
N ASP A 23 7.29 6.08 11.05
CA ASP A 23 6.34 7.20 10.99
C ASP A 23 5.11 6.94 10.11
N GLU A 24 4.77 5.66 9.95
CA GLU A 24 3.61 5.17 9.22
C GLU A 24 2.76 4.23 10.08
N GLY A 25 1.49 4.08 9.73
CA GLY A 25 0.53 3.28 10.49
C GLY A 25 -0.64 2.77 9.66
N HIS A 26 -1.82 2.67 10.28
CA HIS A 26 -3.01 2.05 9.68
C HIS A 26 -3.44 2.65 8.33
N THR A 27 -3.22 3.95 8.11
CA THR A 27 -3.60 4.64 6.87
C THR A 27 -2.87 4.04 5.67
N LEU A 28 -1.54 4.09 5.66
CA LEU A 28 -0.73 3.48 4.59
C LEU A 28 -0.83 1.95 4.62
N GLY A 29 -0.78 1.36 5.81
CA GLY A 29 -0.82 -0.09 5.99
C GLY A 29 -2.04 -0.73 5.37
N ASN A 30 -3.24 -0.21 5.65
CA ASN A 30 -4.48 -0.78 5.14
C ASN A 30 -4.63 -0.56 3.62
N ALA A 31 -4.28 0.64 3.13
CA ALA A 31 -4.34 0.93 1.70
C ALA A 31 -3.40 0.03 0.89
N LEU A 32 -2.16 -0.13 1.35
CA LEU A 32 -1.15 -0.95 0.70
C LEU A 32 -1.48 -2.44 0.81
N HIS A 33 -1.94 -2.89 1.98
CA HIS A 33 -2.42 -4.26 2.18
C HIS A 33 -3.54 -4.61 1.19
N PHE A 34 -4.52 -3.72 1.02
CA PHE A 34 -5.61 -3.95 0.07
C PHE A 34 -5.09 -4.17 -1.35
N ILE A 35 -4.16 -3.36 -1.83
CA ILE A 35 -3.62 -3.49 -3.20
C ILE A 35 -2.80 -4.77 -3.35
N ILE A 36 -1.86 -5.02 -2.45
CA ILE A 36 -0.92 -6.14 -2.57
C ILE A 36 -1.64 -7.49 -2.40
N SER A 37 -2.65 -7.57 -1.53
CA SER A 37 -3.45 -8.78 -1.34
C SER A 37 -4.28 -9.17 -2.58
N ASN A 38 -4.45 -8.28 -3.56
CA ASN A 38 -5.14 -8.60 -4.82
C ASN A 38 -4.20 -9.18 -5.90
N TYR A 39 -2.90 -9.26 -5.66
CA TYR A 39 -1.97 -9.85 -6.61
C TYR A 39 -2.00 -11.38 -6.55
N ALA A 40 -2.13 -12.04 -7.70
CA ALA A 40 -2.22 -13.50 -7.79
C ALA A 40 -0.94 -14.20 -7.30
N GLU A 41 0.20 -13.54 -7.41
CA GLU A 41 1.50 -14.02 -6.94
C GLU A 41 1.71 -13.93 -5.42
N VAL A 42 0.82 -13.25 -4.69
CA VAL A 42 0.95 -13.04 -3.24
C VAL A 42 0.14 -14.10 -2.49
N ASN A 43 0.83 -14.86 -1.63
CA ASN A 43 0.21 -15.87 -0.79
C ASN A 43 -0.28 -15.26 0.53
N PHE A 44 0.48 -14.32 1.08
CA PHE A 44 0.16 -13.63 2.32
C PHE A 44 0.67 -12.19 2.27
N CYS A 45 -0.17 -11.27 2.70
CA CYS A 45 0.19 -9.88 2.95
C CYS A 45 -0.53 -9.44 4.21
N GLY A 46 0.16 -8.70 5.08
CA GLY A 46 -0.45 -8.20 6.31
C GLY A 46 0.43 -7.16 6.99
N TYR A 47 -0.20 -6.30 7.79
CA TYR A 47 0.52 -5.32 8.58
C TYR A 47 0.10 -5.37 10.04
N THR A 48 1.02 -4.99 10.92
CA THR A 48 0.77 -4.87 12.36
C THR A 48 1.54 -3.70 12.92
N ILE A 49 0.97 -3.03 13.92
CA ILE A 49 1.65 -2.03 14.73
C ILE A 49 2.05 -2.72 16.02
N PRO A 50 3.35 -2.89 16.29
CA PRO A 50 3.82 -3.68 17.44
C PRO A 50 3.36 -3.07 18.77
N HIS A 51 3.29 -1.74 18.85
CA HIS A 51 2.80 -1.04 20.04
C HIS A 51 2.20 0.32 19.65
N PRO A 52 1.02 0.72 20.17
CA PRO A 52 0.37 1.99 19.81
C PRO A 52 1.19 3.26 20.09
N ALA A 53 2.12 3.21 21.04
CA ALA A 53 3.01 4.32 21.37
C ALA A 53 4.23 4.43 20.43
N GLU A 54 4.49 3.42 19.59
CA GLU A 54 5.57 3.46 18.62
C GLU A 54 5.04 3.82 17.23
N THR A 55 5.64 4.80 16.58
CA THR A 55 5.33 5.17 15.20
C THR A 55 6.05 4.25 14.22
N LYS A 56 5.80 2.94 14.32
CA LYS A 56 6.36 1.93 13.42
C LYS A 56 5.28 0.94 13.00
N MET A 57 5.35 0.53 11.75
CA MET A 57 4.48 -0.48 11.19
C MET A 57 5.32 -1.61 10.59
N HIS A 58 5.04 -2.84 10.99
CA HIS A 58 5.60 -4.04 10.37
C HIS A 58 4.65 -4.49 9.26
N PHE A 59 5.19 -4.71 8.07
CA PHE A 59 4.45 -5.11 6.89
C PHE A 59 5.09 -6.37 6.32
N ARG A 60 4.38 -7.48 6.33
CA ARG A 60 4.90 -8.77 5.91
C ARG A 60 4.29 -9.18 4.58
N ILE A 61 5.14 -9.60 3.66
CA ILE A 61 4.78 -10.11 2.33
C ILE A 61 5.37 -11.50 2.17
N GLN A 62 4.55 -12.45 1.73
CA GLN A 62 4.98 -13.78 1.32
C GLN A 62 4.41 -14.06 -0.07
N SER A 63 5.29 -14.43 -0.99
CA SER A 63 4.95 -14.73 -2.37
C SER A 63 5.43 -16.13 -2.76
N SER A 64 4.71 -16.75 -3.70
CA SER A 64 5.17 -17.95 -4.40
C SER A 64 6.04 -17.64 -5.63
N GLY A 65 6.00 -16.40 -6.11
CA GLY A 65 6.64 -15.95 -7.35
C GLY A 65 7.82 -14.99 -7.10
N PRO A 66 7.66 -13.68 -7.41
CA PRO A 66 8.74 -12.71 -7.37
C PRO A 66 9.19 -12.37 -5.94
N LYS A 67 10.32 -11.66 -5.81
CA LYS A 67 10.85 -11.23 -4.52
C LYS A 67 9.85 -10.31 -3.82
N ALA A 68 9.78 -10.41 -2.49
CA ALA A 68 8.87 -9.58 -1.70
C ALA A 68 9.13 -8.07 -1.89
N LEU A 69 10.39 -7.68 -2.11
CA LEU A 69 10.79 -6.29 -2.38
C LEU A 69 10.21 -5.76 -3.71
N ASP A 70 10.18 -6.58 -4.76
CA ASP A 70 9.65 -6.18 -6.07
C ASP A 70 8.13 -5.99 -6.00
N ILE A 71 7.45 -6.88 -5.27
CA ILE A 71 6.01 -6.77 -4.99
C ILE A 71 5.71 -5.51 -4.21
N LEU A 72 6.53 -5.17 -3.20
CA LEU A 72 6.36 -3.94 -2.43
C LEU A 72 6.49 -2.70 -3.32
N HIS A 73 7.54 -2.62 -4.16
CA HIS A 73 7.73 -1.51 -5.08
C HIS A 73 6.56 -1.36 -6.06
N LYS A 74 6.08 -2.48 -6.62
CA LYS A 74 4.91 -2.50 -7.50
C LYS A 74 3.66 -2.01 -6.76
N GLY A 75 3.42 -2.50 -5.54
CA GLY A 75 2.29 -2.11 -4.69
C GLY A 75 2.24 -0.61 -4.40
N LEU A 76 3.39 0.00 -4.08
CA LEU A 76 3.49 1.44 -3.85
C LEU A 76 3.17 2.26 -5.11
N LYS A 77 3.69 1.85 -6.28
CA LYS A 77 3.40 2.51 -7.56
C LYS A 77 1.94 2.38 -7.97
N ASP A 78 1.33 1.24 -7.72
CA ASP A 78 -0.08 1.03 -8.06
C ASP A 78 -0.99 1.80 -7.09
N LEU A 79 -0.59 1.98 -5.83
CA LEU A 79 -1.29 2.86 -4.87
C LEU A 79 -1.26 4.32 -5.34
N GLU A 80 -0.10 4.82 -5.75
CA GLU A 80 0.06 6.17 -6.31
C GLU A 80 -0.87 6.39 -7.51
N LYS A 81 -0.84 5.48 -8.50
CA LYS A 81 -1.72 5.56 -9.67
C LYS A 81 -3.20 5.51 -9.33
N LEU A 82 -3.58 4.73 -8.31
CA LEU A 82 -4.97 4.65 -7.84
C LEU A 82 -5.42 6.00 -7.28
N CYS A 83 -4.57 6.66 -6.50
CA CYS A 83 -4.83 8.01 -5.99
C CYS A 83 -4.97 9.01 -7.13
N ASP A 84 -4.06 9.03 -8.10
CA ASP A 84 -4.11 9.93 -9.26
C ASP A 84 -5.40 9.74 -10.07
N LEU A 85 -5.76 8.49 -10.35
CA LEU A 85 -7.00 8.16 -11.07
C LEU A 85 -8.25 8.60 -10.30
N THR A 86 -8.24 8.43 -8.97
CA THR A 86 -9.36 8.82 -8.11
C THR A 86 -9.53 10.34 -8.09
N LEU A 87 -8.43 11.10 -7.99
CA LEU A 87 -8.43 12.56 -8.06
C LEU A 87 -8.95 13.06 -9.40
N ALA A 88 -8.44 12.52 -10.51
CA ALA A 88 -8.89 12.90 -11.85
C ALA A 88 -10.40 12.69 -12.04
N LYS A 89 -10.92 11.52 -11.63
CA LYS A 89 -12.36 11.23 -11.69
C LYS A 89 -13.20 12.15 -10.80
N PHE A 90 -12.66 12.50 -9.64
CA PHE A 90 -13.32 13.42 -8.71
C PHE A 90 -13.42 14.82 -9.31
N ASP A 91 -12.33 15.34 -9.89
CA ASP A 91 -12.30 16.66 -10.53
C ASP A 91 -13.23 16.75 -11.74
N ASP A 92 -13.29 15.69 -12.55
CA ASP A 92 -14.24 15.58 -13.67
C ASP A 92 -15.68 15.63 -13.18
N ALA A 93 -16.03 14.82 -12.16
CA ALA A 93 -17.37 14.79 -11.57
C ALA A 93 -17.74 16.14 -10.92
N MET A 94 -16.79 16.80 -10.26
CA MET A 94 -16.99 18.10 -9.64
C MET A 94 -17.22 19.20 -10.69
N THR A 95 -16.51 19.14 -11.81
CA THR A 95 -16.69 20.07 -12.93
C THR A 95 -18.07 19.89 -13.58
N GLN A 96 -18.48 18.64 -13.82
CA GLN A 96 -19.82 18.34 -14.33
C GLN A 96 -20.92 18.82 -13.38
N HIS A 97 -20.79 18.56 -12.08
CA HIS A 97 -21.76 18.99 -11.08
C HIS A 97 -21.89 20.53 -11.02
N LYS A 98 -20.76 21.25 -11.05
CA LYS A 98 -20.77 22.73 -11.11
C LYS A 98 -21.46 23.24 -12.38
N ALA A 99 -21.19 22.64 -13.54
CA ALA A 99 -21.80 23.03 -14.79
C ALA A 99 -23.33 22.80 -14.78
N SER A 100 -23.80 21.66 -14.26
CA SER A 100 -25.23 21.37 -14.13
C SER A 100 -25.95 22.32 -13.16
N ASN A 101 -25.30 22.74 -12.07
CA ASN A 101 -25.90 23.67 -11.10
C ASN A 101 -25.98 25.11 -11.62
N ILE A 102 -25.06 25.53 -12.51
CA ILE A 102 -25.09 26.87 -13.13
C ILE A 102 -26.25 26.99 -14.13
N VAL A 103 -26.63 25.90 -14.80
CA VAL A 103 -27.73 25.90 -15.79
C VAL A 103 -29.12 25.88 -15.13
N GLN A 104 -29.21 25.63 -13.81
CA GLN A 104 -30.47 25.60 -13.06
C GLN A 104 -30.79 26.87 -12.26
N GLN A 105 -29.96 27.91 -12.35
CA GLN A 105 -30.24 29.28 -11.85
C GLN A 105 -30.46 30.23 -13.04
#